data_AF-A0A0F0FSI1-F1
#
_entry.id   AF-A0A0F0FSI1-F1
#
_cell.length_a   1.000
_cell.length_b   1.000
_cell.length_c   1.000
_cell.angle_alpha   90.00
_cell.angle_beta   90.00
_cell.angle_gamma   90.00
#
_symmetry.space_group_name_H-M   'P 1'
#
loop_
_entity.id
_entity.type
_entity.pdbx_description
1 polymer ?
#
loop_
_entity_poly.entity_id
_entity_poly.type
_entity_poly.pdbx_seq_one_letter_code
_entity_poly.pdbx_strand_id
1 'polypeptide(L)'
;MLLIWAATSPAQEMEPRAYSAVPVGTNFLLVNYARSSGEVLLDPSLPVTDLQATINAYATGYSHSFGIAGRTASVAVLVPYANANLTGNVEGVPGHAYRSGMGDLRMRLAVILLGGEALTPEQFARRNPTASLGASLSVVAPTGQYLPSRLVNVGSNRWAFKPEIGLSQPIGNWFVEGMAGVWFFTDNNDFFGGRRRSQDPLPVLQWHGGYNWRPGLWLATDVTYFTGGRTSVNGVQDQDLQRSVRYGATLSVPFAAQWSAKLAWSRGLTASVGGNFQTFSITLQYRWFDR
;
A
#
# COMPACT_ATOMS: atom_id res chain seq x y z
N MET A 1 -12.44 -11.57 -7.83
CA MET A 1 -12.56 -10.92 -9.18
C MET A 1 -11.84 -9.55 -9.28
N LEU A 2 -11.13 -9.26 -10.39
CA LEU A 2 -10.07 -8.22 -10.53
C LEU A 2 -10.45 -6.80 -10.16
N LEU A 3 -9.68 -6.24 -9.24
CA LEU A 3 -9.41 -4.81 -9.22
C LEU A 3 -7.91 -4.61 -9.43
N ILE A 4 -7.54 -3.66 -10.29
CA ILE A 4 -6.15 -3.16 -10.39
C ILE A 4 -5.69 -2.60 -9.02
N TRP A 5 -6.62 -2.39 -8.09
CA TRP A 5 -6.39 -2.03 -6.70
C TRP A 5 -5.41 -2.95 -5.95
N ALA A 6 -5.39 -4.25 -6.26
CA ALA A 6 -4.37 -5.14 -5.71
C ALA A 6 -2.96 -4.75 -6.19
N ALA A 7 -2.81 -4.18 -7.38
CA ALA A 7 -1.53 -3.82 -7.98
C ALA A 7 -1.14 -2.34 -7.85
N THR A 8 -2.05 -1.45 -7.44
CA THR A 8 -1.78 0.02 -7.36
C THR A 8 -1.46 0.55 -5.97
N SER A 9 -1.34 -0.30 -4.96
CA SER A 9 -0.82 0.12 -3.65
C SER A 9 0.71 0.10 -3.67
N PRO A 10 1.42 1.16 -3.24
CA PRO A 10 2.81 1.47 -3.60
C PRO A 10 3.92 0.46 -3.23
N ALA A 11 3.57 -0.74 -2.75
CA ALA A 11 4.16 -2.03 -3.14
C ALA A 11 3.41 -3.21 -2.44
N GLN A 12 2.08 -3.33 -2.57
CA GLN A 12 1.22 -4.26 -1.79
C GLN A 12 1.55 -4.30 -0.27
N GLU A 13 1.63 -3.09 0.33
CA GLU A 13 1.80 -2.84 1.77
C GLU A 13 3.12 -3.32 2.36
N MET A 14 4.22 -2.73 1.87
CA MET A 14 5.55 -2.86 2.45
C MET A 14 6.09 -1.46 2.69
N GLU A 15 5.75 -0.88 3.84
CA GLU A 15 6.17 0.46 4.25
C GLU A 15 7.00 0.38 5.53
N PRO A 16 8.22 -0.17 5.47
CA PRO A 16 9.11 -0.12 6.62
C PRO A 16 9.26 1.34 7.05
N ARG A 17 9.23 1.53 8.36
CA ARG A 17 9.30 2.79 9.10
C ARG A 17 8.02 3.62 9.11
N ALA A 18 6.86 3.04 8.79
CA ALA A 18 5.58 3.76 8.79
C ALA A 18 5.19 4.35 10.16
N TYR A 19 5.68 3.76 11.26
CA TYR A 19 5.47 4.26 12.63
C TYR A 19 6.75 4.79 13.26
N SER A 20 7.83 4.96 12.50
CA SER A 20 9.02 5.64 13.01
C SER A 20 8.72 7.12 13.19
N ALA A 21 9.05 7.66 14.37
CA ALA A 21 8.81 9.07 14.66
C ALA A 21 9.59 9.98 13.70
N VAL A 22 8.98 11.10 13.34
CA VAL A 22 9.58 12.25 12.64
C VAL A 22 9.36 13.49 13.50
N PRO A 23 10.21 14.53 13.43
CA PRO A 23 9.94 15.76 14.15
C PRO A 23 8.64 16.41 13.65
N VAL A 24 7.98 17.19 14.50
CA VAL A 24 6.80 17.96 14.10
C VAL A 24 7.18 19.06 13.11
N GLY A 25 6.23 19.46 12.27
CA GLY A 25 6.46 20.40 11.16
C GLY A 25 7.28 19.79 10.01
N THR A 26 7.41 18.46 9.94
CA THR A 26 8.04 17.82 8.78
C THR A 26 7.03 17.67 7.67
N ASN A 27 7.43 18.11 6.48
CA ASN A 27 6.68 17.95 5.26
C ASN A 27 7.44 17.02 4.31
N PHE A 28 6.70 16.17 3.61
CA PHE A 28 7.23 15.37 2.51
C PHE A 28 6.39 15.56 1.26
N LEU A 29 7.06 15.66 0.12
CA LEU A 29 6.51 15.48 -1.20
C LEU A 29 7.13 14.21 -1.79
N LEU A 30 6.30 13.31 -2.29
CA LEU A 30 6.75 12.05 -2.88
C LEU A 30 6.25 11.90 -4.31
N VAL A 31 7.11 11.32 -5.15
CA VAL A 31 6.76 10.80 -6.47
C VAL A 31 7.23 9.36 -6.54
N ASN A 32 6.33 8.45 -6.88
CA ASN A 32 6.59 7.03 -6.96
C ASN A 32 6.30 6.51 -8.37
N TYR A 33 7.13 5.57 -8.81
CA TYR A 33 6.85 4.69 -9.93
C TYR A 33 7.02 3.25 -9.46
N ALA A 34 6.06 2.39 -9.79
CA ALA A 34 6.10 0.97 -9.55
C ALA A 34 5.72 0.21 -10.82
N ARG A 35 6.44 -0.88 -11.10
CA ARG A 35 6.10 -1.83 -12.15
C ARG A 35 5.85 -3.19 -11.54
N SER A 36 4.68 -3.74 -11.80
CA SER A 36 4.27 -5.07 -11.39
C SER A 36 4.03 -5.96 -12.61
N SER A 37 4.56 -7.18 -12.59
CA SER A 37 4.36 -8.16 -13.66
C SER A 37 4.16 -9.55 -13.09
N GLY A 38 3.19 -10.29 -13.61
CA GLY A 38 2.90 -11.65 -13.18
C GLY A 38 1.47 -12.08 -13.41
N GLU A 39 1.17 -13.28 -12.92
CA GLU A 39 -0.11 -13.94 -13.07
C GLU A 39 -1.15 -13.36 -12.13
N VAL A 40 -2.38 -13.23 -12.61
CA VAL A 40 -3.54 -12.83 -11.83
C VAL A 40 -4.37 -14.06 -11.52
N LEU A 41 -4.32 -14.50 -10.27
CA LEU A 41 -5.10 -15.62 -9.79
C LEU A 41 -6.57 -15.22 -9.61
N LEU A 42 -7.44 -15.92 -10.33
CA LEU A 42 -8.86 -15.66 -10.43
C LEU A 42 -9.68 -16.71 -9.70
N ASP A 43 -10.96 -16.39 -9.46
CA ASP A 43 -11.94 -17.40 -9.09
C ASP A 43 -12.07 -18.41 -10.25
N PRO A 44 -11.92 -19.73 -10.00
CA PRO A 44 -12.04 -20.77 -11.03
C PRO A 44 -13.38 -20.81 -11.77
N SER A 45 -14.44 -20.22 -11.21
CA SER A 45 -15.76 -20.12 -11.83
C SER A 45 -15.86 -19.03 -12.91
N LEU A 46 -14.85 -18.16 -13.03
CA LEU A 46 -14.82 -17.15 -14.08
C LEU A 46 -14.36 -17.78 -15.40
N PRO A 47 -14.92 -17.35 -16.55
CA PRO A 47 -14.52 -17.84 -17.87
C PRO A 47 -13.19 -17.23 -18.34
N VAL A 48 -12.29 -16.88 -17.42
CA VAL A 48 -11.00 -16.25 -17.73
C VAL A 48 -9.87 -17.07 -17.12
N THR A 49 -8.96 -17.57 -17.95
CA THR A 49 -7.78 -18.34 -17.53
C THR A 49 -6.49 -17.69 -18.00
N ASP A 50 -5.37 -18.09 -17.40
CA ASP A 50 -4.02 -17.69 -17.81
C ASP A 50 -3.82 -16.16 -17.86
N LEU A 51 -4.50 -15.44 -16.97
CA LEU A 51 -4.47 -13.99 -16.98
C LEU A 51 -3.12 -13.49 -16.48
N GLN A 52 -2.39 -12.83 -17.35
CA GLN A 52 -1.15 -12.13 -17.07
C GLN A 52 -1.41 -10.63 -17.08
N ALA A 53 -0.75 -9.90 -16.17
CA ALA A 53 -0.82 -8.46 -16.13
C ALA A 53 0.57 -7.84 -16.03
N THR A 54 0.79 -6.78 -16.80
CA THR A 54 1.91 -5.85 -16.63
C THR A 54 1.35 -4.48 -16.31
N ILE A 55 1.64 -3.98 -15.12
CA ILE A 55 1.03 -2.79 -14.54
C ILE A 55 2.13 -1.80 -14.22
N ASN A 56 1.99 -0.58 -14.72
CA ASN A 56 2.81 0.56 -14.35
C ASN A 56 1.94 1.49 -13.51
N ALA A 57 2.30 1.67 -12.24
CA ALA A 57 1.66 2.58 -11.32
C ALA A 57 2.57 3.78 -11.05
N TYR A 58 1.96 4.94 -10.98
CA TYR A 58 2.58 6.21 -10.65
C TYR A 58 1.79 6.81 -9.51
N ALA A 59 2.46 7.45 -8.56
CA ALA A 59 1.77 8.14 -7.50
C ALA A 59 2.49 9.41 -7.10
N THR A 60 1.71 10.44 -6.80
CA THR A 60 2.19 11.64 -6.12
C THR A 60 1.53 11.71 -4.76
N GLY A 61 2.30 12.07 -3.74
CA GLY A 61 1.75 12.21 -2.40
C GLY A 61 2.39 13.34 -1.64
N TYR A 62 1.67 13.78 -0.62
CA TYR A 62 2.11 14.78 0.33
C TYR A 62 1.82 14.30 1.74
N SER A 63 2.71 14.59 2.68
CA SER A 63 2.45 14.34 4.09
C SER A 63 3.01 15.44 4.96
N HIS A 64 2.34 15.68 6.09
CA HIS A 64 2.73 16.65 7.09
C HIS A 64 2.65 16.03 8.48
N SER A 65 3.67 16.25 9.32
CA SER A 65 3.68 15.85 10.73
C SER A 65 3.40 17.04 11.65
N PHE A 66 2.65 16.79 12.72
CA PHE A 66 2.25 17.79 13.70
C PHE A 66 2.15 17.16 15.09
N GLY A 67 2.01 18.00 16.12
CA GLY A 67 1.83 17.54 17.50
C GLY A 67 0.35 17.45 17.88
N ILE A 68 -0.05 16.36 18.54
CA ILE A 68 -1.34 16.25 19.22
C ILE A 68 -1.13 15.61 20.60
N ALA A 69 -1.61 16.27 21.66
CA ALA A 69 -1.43 15.79 23.04
C ALA A 69 0.02 15.38 23.41
N GLY A 70 1.02 16.13 22.92
CA GLY A 70 2.45 15.87 23.16
C GLY A 70 3.05 14.71 22.33
N ARG A 71 2.28 14.12 21.43
CA ARG A 71 2.70 13.02 20.54
C ARG A 71 2.77 13.46 19.09
N THR A 72 3.66 12.84 18.33
CA THR A 72 3.74 13.03 16.88
C THR A 72 2.53 12.39 16.20
N ALA A 73 1.87 13.16 15.36
CA ALA A 73 0.86 12.70 14.42
C ALA A 73 1.24 13.11 12.99
N SER A 74 0.61 12.49 12.00
CA SER A 74 0.77 12.86 10.61
C SER A 74 -0.49 12.64 9.78
N VAL A 75 -0.64 13.49 8.77
CA VAL A 75 -1.61 13.31 7.70
C VAL A 75 -0.87 13.12 6.40
N ALA A 76 -1.38 12.22 5.55
CA ALA A 76 -0.84 12.00 4.21
C ALA A 76 -1.98 11.84 3.19
N VAL A 77 -1.72 12.29 1.97
CA VAL A 77 -2.59 12.11 0.81
C VAL A 77 -1.76 11.57 -0.34
N LEU A 78 -2.33 10.67 -1.14
CA LEU A 78 -1.69 10.05 -2.29
C LEU A 78 -2.69 9.90 -3.44
N VAL A 79 -2.28 10.38 -4.61
CA VAL A 79 -3.05 10.33 -5.86
C VAL A 79 -2.35 9.36 -6.81
N PRO A 80 -2.95 8.20 -7.10
CA PRO A 80 -2.38 7.23 -8.02
C PRO A 80 -2.90 7.42 -9.45
N TYR A 81 -2.05 7.06 -10.41
CA TYR A 81 -2.39 6.83 -11.81
C TYR A 81 -1.79 5.49 -12.23
N ALA A 82 -2.50 4.71 -13.02
CA ALA A 82 -1.98 3.44 -13.49
C ALA A 82 -2.31 3.19 -14.95
N ASN A 83 -1.43 2.42 -15.60
CA ASN A 83 -1.75 1.73 -16.83
C ASN A 83 -1.40 0.25 -16.71
N ALA A 84 -2.18 -0.59 -17.38
CA ALA A 84 -2.07 -2.04 -17.31
C ALA A 84 -2.31 -2.65 -18.69
N ASN A 85 -1.40 -3.51 -19.12
CA ASN A 85 -1.62 -4.46 -20.21
C ASN A 85 -2.01 -5.81 -19.61
N LEU A 86 -3.09 -6.38 -20.09
CA LEU A 86 -3.67 -7.63 -19.63
C LEU A 86 -3.77 -8.59 -20.82
N THR A 87 -3.32 -9.82 -20.65
CA THR A 87 -3.45 -10.89 -21.64
C THR A 87 -3.95 -12.14 -20.94
N GLY A 88 -4.91 -12.85 -21.52
CA GLY A 88 -5.42 -14.10 -20.96
C GLY A 88 -6.45 -14.72 -21.89
N ASN A 89 -6.97 -15.88 -21.55
CA ASN A 89 -7.98 -16.56 -22.34
C ASN A 89 -9.36 -16.21 -21.80
N VAL A 90 -10.31 -15.86 -22.66
CA VAL A 90 -11.73 -15.65 -22.33
C VAL A 90 -12.52 -16.73 -23.04
N GLU A 91 -13.16 -17.62 -22.29
CA GLU A 91 -13.85 -18.81 -22.83
C GLU A 91 -12.93 -19.64 -23.74
N GLY A 92 -11.64 -19.73 -23.39
CA GLY A 92 -10.62 -20.44 -24.18
C GLY A 92 -10.06 -19.68 -25.38
N VAL A 93 -10.53 -18.46 -25.65
CA VAL A 93 -10.04 -17.62 -26.75
C VAL A 93 -9.03 -16.58 -26.24
N PRO A 94 -7.84 -16.47 -26.85
CA PRO A 94 -6.86 -15.44 -26.47
C PRO A 94 -7.45 -14.03 -26.57
N GLY A 95 -7.32 -13.28 -25.49
CA GLY A 95 -7.81 -11.91 -25.36
C GLY A 95 -6.72 -10.97 -24.82
N HIS A 96 -6.87 -9.70 -25.15
CA HIS A 96 -6.02 -8.62 -24.67
C HIS A 96 -6.88 -7.45 -24.19
N ALA A 97 -6.45 -6.79 -23.12
CA ALA A 97 -7.08 -5.58 -22.62
C ALA A 97 -6.03 -4.58 -22.11
N TYR A 98 -6.18 -3.33 -22.54
CA TYR A 98 -5.45 -2.20 -21.98
C TYR A 98 -6.34 -1.41 -21.03
N ARG A 99 -5.79 -1.01 -19.88
CA ARG A 99 -6.43 -0.10 -18.93
C ARG A 99 -5.49 1.04 -18.61
N SER A 100 -6.03 2.24 -18.49
CA SER A 100 -5.27 3.43 -18.12
C SER A 100 -6.23 4.43 -17.51
N GLY A 101 -5.81 5.08 -16.44
CA GLY A 101 -6.60 6.09 -15.75
C GLY A 101 -6.09 6.43 -14.37
N MET A 102 -6.73 7.44 -13.76
CA MET A 102 -6.53 7.78 -12.36
C MET A 102 -7.04 6.64 -11.48
N GLY A 103 -6.34 6.33 -10.40
CA GLY A 103 -6.82 5.44 -9.36
C GLY A 103 -7.52 6.20 -8.24
N ASP A 104 -7.95 5.45 -7.24
CA ASP A 104 -8.68 5.97 -6.09
C ASP A 104 -7.75 6.78 -5.16
N LEU A 105 -8.20 7.97 -4.75
CA LEU A 105 -7.49 8.82 -3.80
C LEU A 105 -7.30 8.09 -2.47
N ARG A 106 -6.08 8.11 -1.93
CA ARG A 106 -5.77 7.55 -0.60
C ARG A 106 -5.39 8.65 0.37
N MET A 107 -5.96 8.59 1.56
CA MET A 107 -5.60 9.44 2.70
C MET A 107 -5.18 8.56 3.88
N ARG A 108 -4.29 9.06 4.72
CA ARG A 108 -3.89 8.39 5.97
C ARG A 108 -3.75 9.41 7.08
N LEU A 109 -4.34 9.11 8.22
CA LEU A 109 -4.09 9.80 9.49
C LEU A 109 -3.39 8.81 10.42
N ALA A 110 -2.28 9.21 11.03
CA ALA A 110 -1.54 8.39 11.98
C ALA A 110 -1.17 9.19 13.24
N VAL A 111 -1.11 8.51 14.37
CA VAL A 111 -0.67 9.07 15.65
C VAL A 111 0.20 8.07 16.38
N ILE A 112 1.29 8.53 16.97
CA ILE A 112 2.10 7.74 17.89
C ILE A 112 1.45 7.81 19.28
N LEU A 113 1.08 6.67 19.84
CA LEU A 113 0.41 6.56 21.14
C LEU A 113 1.43 6.47 22.28
N LEU A 114 2.50 5.68 22.08
CA LEU A 114 3.60 5.50 23.02
C LEU A 114 4.93 5.79 22.32
N GLY A 115 5.85 6.44 23.03
CA GLY A 115 7.07 6.97 22.41
C GLY A 115 6.79 8.17 21.51
N GLY A 116 7.68 8.42 20.54
CA GLY A 116 7.48 9.42 19.47
C GLY A 116 6.96 10.79 19.93
N GLU A 117 7.58 11.35 20.96
CA GLU A 117 7.28 12.68 21.47
C GLU A 117 7.25 13.71 20.33
N ALA A 118 6.36 14.68 20.44
CA ALA A 118 6.25 15.80 19.50
C ALA A 118 7.46 16.73 19.66
N LEU A 119 8.56 16.40 19.00
CA LEU A 119 9.84 17.12 19.10
C LEU A 119 10.06 18.04 17.90
N THR A 120 10.65 19.21 18.15
CA THR A 120 11.22 20.08 17.11
C THR A 120 12.36 19.35 16.36
N PRO A 121 12.74 19.79 15.15
CA PRO A 121 13.88 19.23 14.43
C PRO A 121 15.18 19.15 15.26
N GLU A 122 15.48 20.19 16.04
CA GLU A 122 16.68 20.30 16.88
C GLU A 122 16.64 19.30 18.05
N GLN A 123 15.50 19.22 18.74
CA GLN A 123 15.30 18.24 19.81
C GLN A 123 15.35 16.81 19.27
N PHE A 124 14.71 16.58 18.12
CA PHE A 124 14.66 15.28 17.48
C PHE A 124 16.05 14.79 17.06
N ALA A 125 16.91 15.68 16.57
CA ALA A 125 18.29 15.33 16.21
C ALA A 125 19.15 14.86 17.40
N ARG A 126 18.81 15.29 18.62
CA ARG A 126 19.53 14.94 19.86
C ARG A 126 18.91 13.79 20.63
N ARG A 127 17.74 13.31 20.21
CA ARG A 127 16.99 12.30 20.96
C ARG A 127 17.68 10.94 20.86
N ASN A 128 17.47 10.12 21.89
CA ASN A 128 17.72 8.69 21.79
C ASN A 128 16.49 8.01 21.16
N PRO A 129 16.64 7.23 20.08
CA PRO A 129 15.54 6.44 19.54
C PRO A 129 14.96 5.48 20.58
N THR A 130 13.65 5.55 20.78
CA THR A 130 12.90 4.66 21.68
C THR A 130 11.86 3.87 20.90
N ALA A 131 11.36 2.81 21.52
CA ALA A 131 10.22 2.06 21.00
C ALA A 131 9.02 2.98 20.80
N SER A 132 8.24 2.72 19.76
CA SER A 132 7.02 3.47 19.48
C SER A 132 5.87 2.55 19.10
N LEU A 133 4.69 2.85 19.65
CA LEU A 133 3.43 2.21 19.28
C LEU A 133 2.55 3.29 18.67
N GLY A 134 2.07 3.09 17.45
CA GLY A 134 1.16 4.00 16.79
C GLY A 134 -0.12 3.32 16.31
N ALA A 135 -1.10 4.17 16.01
CA ALA A 135 -2.34 3.78 15.36
C ALA A 135 -2.58 4.68 14.14
N SER A 136 -3.28 4.15 13.15
CA SER A 136 -3.64 4.92 11.97
C SER A 136 -4.97 4.48 11.37
N LEU A 137 -5.52 5.35 10.53
CA LEU A 137 -6.64 5.07 9.65
C LEU A 137 -6.24 5.49 8.24
N SER A 138 -6.21 4.51 7.33
CA SER A 138 -6.17 4.80 5.89
C SER A 138 -7.58 4.80 5.32
N VAL A 139 -7.87 5.76 4.45
CA VAL A 139 -9.16 5.91 3.75
C VAL A 139 -8.90 5.97 2.26
N VAL A 140 -9.74 5.30 1.49
CA VAL A 140 -9.68 5.27 0.03
C VAL A 140 -11.03 5.73 -0.48
N ALA A 141 -11.02 6.81 -1.25
CA ALA A 141 -12.22 7.38 -1.85
C ALA A 141 -12.36 6.89 -3.30
N PRO A 142 -13.59 6.57 -3.77
CA PRO A 142 -13.84 6.06 -5.11
C PRO A 142 -13.78 7.17 -6.18
N THR A 143 -12.64 7.83 -6.28
CA THR A 143 -12.40 8.94 -7.22
C THR A 143 -11.70 8.49 -8.50
N GLY A 144 -11.26 7.22 -8.54
CA GLY A 144 -10.55 6.67 -9.69
C GLY A 144 -11.46 6.41 -10.88
N GLN A 145 -10.84 6.28 -12.05
CA GLN A 145 -11.55 5.98 -13.28
C GLN A 145 -12.18 4.57 -13.21
N TYR A 146 -13.50 4.54 -13.32
CA TYR A 146 -14.30 3.33 -13.28
C TYR A 146 -15.34 3.33 -14.40
N LEU A 147 -15.45 2.21 -15.11
CA LEU A 147 -16.47 1.98 -16.12
C LEU A 147 -17.19 0.66 -15.80
N PRO A 148 -18.49 0.70 -15.46
CA PRO A 148 -19.29 -0.49 -15.14
C PRO A 148 -19.33 -1.51 -16.28
N SER A 149 -19.17 -1.09 -17.53
CA SER A 149 -19.09 -2.00 -18.68
C SER A 149 -17.77 -2.78 -18.77
N ARG A 150 -16.80 -2.51 -17.90
CA ARG A 150 -15.50 -3.19 -17.87
C ARG A 150 -15.41 -4.08 -16.65
N LEU A 151 -14.99 -5.33 -16.86
CA LEU A 151 -14.69 -6.25 -15.76
C LEU A 151 -13.48 -5.79 -14.92
N VAL A 152 -12.43 -5.33 -15.61
CA VAL A 152 -11.19 -4.85 -14.99
C VAL A 152 -11.16 -3.33 -15.06
N ASN A 153 -11.03 -2.67 -13.90
CA ASN A 153 -10.97 -1.22 -13.75
C ASN A 153 -9.78 -0.78 -12.91
N VAL A 154 -9.39 0.49 -13.08
CA VAL A 154 -8.33 1.15 -12.29
C VAL A 154 -8.89 1.56 -10.92
N GLY A 155 -9.98 2.33 -10.91
CA GLY A 155 -10.76 2.62 -9.70
C GLY A 155 -11.58 1.41 -9.24
N SER A 156 -11.99 1.43 -7.97
CA SER A 156 -12.76 0.33 -7.37
C SER A 156 -14.27 0.59 -7.26
N ASN A 157 -14.68 1.85 -7.44
CA ASN A 157 -16.07 2.33 -7.26
C ASN A 157 -16.67 1.93 -5.91
N ARG A 158 -15.85 2.03 -4.86
CA ARG A 158 -16.26 1.86 -3.47
C ARG A 158 -15.27 2.55 -2.54
N TRP A 159 -15.73 2.88 -1.35
CA TRP A 159 -14.87 3.26 -0.24
C TRP A 159 -14.16 2.05 0.37
N ALA A 160 -12.94 2.28 0.85
CA ALA A 160 -12.23 1.34 1.70
C ALA A 160 -11.59 2.04 2.91
N PHE A 161 -11.53 1.34 4.04
CA PHE A 161 -11.01 1.85 5.30
C PHE A 161 -10.06 0.83 5.92
N LYS A 162 -8.91 1.27 6.41
CA LYS A 162 -7.93 0.43 7.11
C LYS A 162 -7.52 1.05 8.44
N PRO A 163 -8.21 0.74 9.55
CA PRO A 163 -7.62 0.90 10.86
C PRO A 163 -6.42 -0.05 11.01
N GLU A 164 -5.35 0.44 11.62
CA GLU A 164 -4.11 -0.30 11.80
C GLU A 164 -3.38 0.16 13.07
N ILE A 165 -2.72 -0.78 13.73
CA ILE A 165 -1.75 -0.51 14.80
C ILE A 165 -0.37 -0.98 14.35
N GLY A 166 0.68 -0.29 14.82
CA GLY A 166 2.04 -0.71 14.53
C GLY A 166 3.02 -0.39 15.65
N LEU A 167 3.94 -1.32 15.86
CA LEU A 167 5.04 -1.21 16.81
C LEU A 167 6.35 -1.07 16.03
N SER A 168 7.22 -0.15 16.45
CA SER A 168 8.57 0.00 15.95
C SER A 168 9.55 0.00 17.11
N GLN A 169 10.55 -0.88 17.06
CA GLN A 169 11.55 -1.08 18.10
C GLN A 169 12.95 -0.87 17.51
N PRO A 170 13.65 0.22 17.90
CA PRO A 170 15.06 0.38 17.58
C PRO A 170 15.94 -0.52 18.48
N ILE A 171 17.01 -1.08 17.92
CA ILE A 171 17.97 -1.97 18.58
C ILE A 171 19.39 -1.62 18.08
N GLY A 172 20.01 -0.59 18.68
CA GLY A 172 21.26 -0.03 18.15
C GLY A 172 21.06 0.50 16.72
N ASN A 173 21.84 -0.02 15.77
CA ASN A 173 21.67 0.31 14.35
C ASN A 173 20.55 -0.49 13.68
N TRP A 174 20.05 -1.55 14.32
CA TRP A 174 18.94 -2.36 13.82
C TRP A 174 17.60 -1.76 14.21
N PHE A 175 16.55 -2.16 13.50
CA PHE A 175 15.17 -1.94 13.90
C PHE A 175 14.30 -3.11 13.47
N VAL A 176 13.24 -3.34 14.24
CA VAL A 176 12.19 -4.29 13.90
C VAL A 176 10.83 -3.62 14.07
N GLU A 177 9.90 -3.95 13.19
CA GLU A 177 8.55 -3.40 13.20
C GLU A 177 7.53 -4.48 12.89
N GLY A 178 6.37 -4.34 13.51
CA GLY A 178 5.21 -5.20 13.29
C GLY A 178 3.96 -4.35 13.18
N MET A 179 3.09 -4.64 12.22
CA MET A 179 1.84 -3.91 12.02
C MET A 179 0.69 -4.91 11.81
N ALA A 180 -0.49 -4.54 12.32
CA ALA A 180 -1.71 -5.29 12.19
C ALA A 180 -2.86 -4.35 11.84
N GLY A 181 -3.55 -4.65 10.74
CA GLY A 181 -4.69 -3.86 10.29
C GLY A 181 -5.73 -4.72 9.59
N VAL A 182 -6.88 -4.13 9.32
CA VAL A 182 -7.98 -4.80 8.62
C VAL A 182 -8.56 -3.83 7.61
N TRP A 183 -8.65 -4.25 6.34
CA TRP A 183 -9.43 -3.52 5.35
C TRP A 183 -10.91 -3.83 5.46
N PHE A 184 -11.72 -2.79 5.49
CA PHE A 184 -13.16 -2.81 5.35
C PHE A 184 -13.55 -2.15 4.04
N PHE A 185 -14.56 -2.68 3.37
CA PHE A 185 -15.00 -2.22 2.06
C PHE A 185 -16.49 -1.92 2.09
N THR A 186 -16.88 -0.82 1.44
CA THR A 186 -18.28 -0.63 1.06
C THR A 186 -18.60 -1.44 -0.20
N ASP A 187 -19.88 -1.63 -0.47
CA ASP A 187 -20.32 -2.32 -1.68
C ASP A 187 -20.16 -1.45 -2.92
N ASN A 188 -19.82 -2.09 -4.03
CA ASN A 188 -19.95 -1.50 -5.36
C ASN A 188 -21.30 -1.94 -5.94
N ASN A 189 -22.26 -1.01 -6.00
CA ASN A 189 -23.63 -1.28 -6.46
C ASN A 189 -23.81 -1.19 -7.98
N ASP A 190 -22.74 -0.90 -8.74
CA ASP A 190 -22.76 -0.81 -10.19
C ASP A 190 -21.58 -1.61 -10.78
N PHE A 191 -21.41 -2.83 -10.28
CA PHE A 191 -20.38 -3.74 -10.73
C PHE A 191 -20.82 -4.48 -12.00
N PHE A 192 -19.94 -4.54 -13.00
CA PHE A 192 -20.08 -5.29 -14.27
C PHE A 192 -21.46 -5.87 -14.57
N GLY A 193 -22.25 -5.12 -15.36
CA GLY A 193 -23.63 -5.47 -15.69
C GLY A 193 -24.66 -5.04 -14.63
N GLY A 194 -24.39 -3.97 -13.87
CA GLY A 194 -25.31 -3.41 -12.86
C GLY A 194 -25.52 -4.29 -11.63
N ARG A 195 -24.59 -5.21 -11.35
CA ARG A 195 -24.63 -6.13 -10.21
C ARG A 195 -24.07 -5.46 -8.95
N ARG A 196 -24.46 -5.97 -7.79
CA ARG A 196 -23.88 -5.57 -6.50
C ARG A 196 -22.70 -6.47 -6.17
N ARG A 197 -21.54 -5.87 -5.89
CA ARG A 197 -20.34 -6.58 -5.43
C ARG A 197 -19.93 -6.13 -4.03
N SER A 198 -19.80 -7.08 -3.12
CA SER A 198 -19.29 -6.89 -1.77
C SER A 198 -17.97 -7.63 -1.56
N GLN A 199 -17.26 -7.29 -0.47
CA GLN A 199 -16.06 -8.01 -0.05
C GLN A 199 -15.97 -8.04 1.47
N ASP A 200 -15.72 -9.23 2.00
CA ASP A 200 -15.50 -9.45 3.43
C ASP A 200 -14.26 -8.70 3.91
N PRO A 201 -14.13 -8.43 5.22
CA PRO A 201 -12.93 -7.83 5.77
C PRO A 201 -11.65 -8.59 5.39
N LEU A 202 -10.59 -7.84 5.10
CA LEU A 202 -9.28 -8.38 4.73
C LEU A 202 -8.23 -7.97 5.78
N PRO A 203 -8.02 -8.81 6.81
CA PRO A 203 -6.90 -8.68 7.72
C PRO A 203 -5.54 -8.71 7.01
N VAL A 204 -4.62 -7.87 7.51
CA VAL A 204 -3.24 -7.76 7.05
C VAL A 204 -2.29 -7.70 8.25
N LEU A 205 -1.24 -8.53 8.20
CA LEU A 205 -0.11 -8.48 9.13
C LEU A 205 1.15 -8.14 8.37
N GLN A 206 1.96 -7.23 8.89
CA GLN A 206 3.22 -6.81 8.27
C GLN A 206 4.35 -6.91 9.29
N TRP A 207 5.52 -7.31 8.80
CA TRP A 207 6.75 -7.42 9.57
C TRP A 207 7.90 -6.81 8.77
N HIS A 208 8.71 -6.02 9.45
CA HIS A 208 9.86 -5.35 8.86
C HIS A 208 11.07 -5.50 9.77
N GLY A 209 12.22 -5.80 9.18
CA GLY A 209 13.50 -5.83 9.89
C GLY A 209 14.54 -5.10 9.07
N GLY A 210 15.33 -4.22 9.68
CA GLY A 210 16.30 -3.44 8.92
C GLY A 210 17.48 -2.91 9.70
N TYR A 211 18.42 -2.35 8.96
CA TYR A 211 19.68 -1.81 9.47
C TYR A 211 19.90 -0.37 8.98
N ASN A 212 20.37 0.49 9.89
CA ASN A 212 20.73 1.88 9.62
C ASN A 212 22.25 2.01 9.51
N TRP A 213 22.75 2.50 8.36
CA TRP A 213 24.17 2.86 8.23
C TRP A 213 24.44 4.29 8.71
N ARG A 214 23.55 5.21 8.37
CA ARG A 214 23.58 6.63 8.78
C ARG A 214 22.19 7.22 8.63
N PRO A 215 21.90 8.43 9.17
CA PRO A 215 20.59 9.05 9.01
C PRO A 215 20.12 9.07 7.55
N GLY A 216 18.95 8.49 7.31
CA GLY A 216 18.34 8.38 5.98
C GLY A 216 18.82 7.21 5.10
N LEU A 217 19.95 6.57 5.42
CA LEU A 217 20.48 5.41 4.68
C LEU A 217 20.25 4.11 5.46
N TRP A 218 19.31 3.29 4.97
CA TRP A 218 18.92 2.04 5.61
C TRP A 218 18.39 1.03 4.59
N LEU A 219 18.47 -0.25 4.96
CA LEU A 219 17.90 -1.37 4.22
C LEU A 219 16.95 -2.11 5.15
N ALA A 220 15.81 -2.54 4.62
CA ALA A 220 14.86 -3.38 5.31
C ALA A 220 14.48 -4.59 4.45
N THR A 221 14.15 -5.69 5.11
CA THR A 221 13.39 -6.80 4.55
C THR A 221 11.97 -6.74 5.10
N ASP A 222 11.03 -7.13 4.25
CA ASP A 222 9.61 -6.92 4.44
C ASP A 222 8.86 -8.24 4.25
N VAL A 223 7.90 -8.54 5.13
CA VAL A 223 6.98 -9.67 4.98
C VAL A 223 5.57 -9.19 5.26
N THR A 224 4.63 -9.53 4.38
CA THR A 224 3.21 -9.17 4.53
C THR A 224 2.36 -10.42 4.36
N TYR A 225 1.42 -10.63 5.27
CA TYR A 225 0.44 -11.72 5.23
C TYR A 225 -0.97 -11.16 5.14
N PHE A 226 -1.71 -11.62 4.14
CA PHE A 226 -3.12 -11.31 3.91
C PHE A 226 -3.96 -12.56 4.19
N THR A 227 -5.11 -12.38 4.86
CA THR A 227 -6.10 -13.45 5.04
C THR A 227 -7.52 -12.89 4.94
N GLY A 228 -8.48 -13.67 4.43
CA GLY A 228 -9.89 -13.25 4.36
C GLY A 228 -10.26 -12.65 3.01
N GLY A 229 -11.08 -11.59 3.02
CA GLY A 229 -11.36 -10.80 1.83
C GLY A 229 -12.10 -11.50 0.70
N ARG A 230 -12.92 -12.53 0.99
CA ARG A 230 -13.78 -13.18 -0.01
C ARG A 230 -14.72 -12.16 -0.63
N THR A 231 -14.99 -12.29 -1.92
CA THR A 231 -15.90 -11.40 -2.63
C THR A 231 -17.23 -12.08 -2.91
N SER A 232 -18.28 -11.29 -3.11
CA SER A 232 -19.58 -11.82 -3.48
C SER A 232 -20.24 -10.93 -4.52
N VAL A 233 -20.93 -11.55 -5.48
CA VAL A 233 -21.68 -10.87 -6.53
C VAL A 233 -23.15 -11.24 -6.39
N ASN A 234 -24.01 -10.25 -6.19
CA ASN A 234 -25.44 -10.44 -5.90
C ASN A 234 -25.70 -11.46 -4.76
N GLY A 235 -24.84 -11.47 -3.74
CA GLY A 235 -24.93 -12.36 -2.59
C GLY A 235 -24.37 -13.77 -2.81
N VAL A 236 -23.94 -14.12 -4.02
CA VAL A 236 -23.24 -15.39 -4.29
C VAL A 236 -21.75 -15.18 -4.01
N GLN A 237 -21.21 -15.98 -3.08
CA GLN A 237 -19.81 -15.86 -2.66
C GLN A 237 -18.87 -16.57 -3.64
N ASP A 238 -17.81 -15.87 -4.02
CA ASP A 238 -16.73 -16.35 -4.88
C ASP A 238 -15.78 -17.30 -4.10
N GLN A 239 -15.14 -18.25 -4.79
CA GLN A 239 -14.13 -19.15 -4.23
C GLN A 239 -12.76 -18.48 -4.19
N ASP A 240 -12.71 -17.29 -3.59
CA ASP A 240 -11.62 -16.34 -3.81
C ASP A 240 -10.96 -15.84 -2.51
N LEU A 241 -10.99 -16.67 -1.47
CA LEU A 241 -10.37 -16.41 -0.18
C LEU A 241 -8.88 -16.07 -0.35
N GLN A 242 -8.50 -14.88 0.13
CA GLN A 242 -7.10 -14.49 0.16
C GLN A 242 -6.41 -15.17 1.34
N ARG A 243 -5.30 -15.83 1.04
CA ARG A 243 -4.29 -16.36 1.96
C ARG A 243 -2.97 -16.23 1.23
N SER A 244 -2.28 -15.11 1.45
CA SER A 244 -1.14 -14.77 0.63
C SER A 244 -0.03 -14.21 1.49
N VAL A 245 1.18 -14.73 1.29
CA VAL A 245 2.40 -14.22 1.88
C VAL A 245 3.18 -13.53 0.79
N ARG A 246 3.61 -12.30 1.06
CA ARG A 246 4.54 -11.54 0.23
C ARG A 246 5.78 -11.24 1.02
N TYR A 247 6.90 -11.14 0.31
CA TYR A 247 8.16 -10.71 0.89
C TYR A 247 8.85 -9.71 -0.04
N GLY A 248 9.73 -8.91 0.51
CA GLY A 248 10.42 -7.87 -0.23
C GLY A 248 11.61 -7.30 0.51
N ALA A 249 12.24 -6.32 -0.13
CA ALA A 249 13.30 -5.53 0.46
C ALA A 249 13.18 -4.08 -0.01
N THR A 250 13.54 -3.16 0.88
CA THR A 250 13.49 -1.71 0.64
C THR A 250 14.80 -1.07 1.06
N LEU A 251 15.46 -0.38 0.13
CA LEU A 251 16.65 0.44 0.37
C LEU A 251 16.29 1.92 0.29
N SER A 252 16.59 2.69 1.34
CA SER A 252 16.50 4.15 1.35
C SER A 252 17.88 4.76 1.23
N VAL A 253 18.08 5.69 0.28
CA VAL A 253 19.36 6.37 0.02
C VAL A 253 19.16 7.88 0.04
N PRO A 254 19.75 8.61 1.00
CA PRO A 254 19.79 10.06 0.96
C PRO A 254 20.92 10.51 0.03
N PHE A 255 20.60 11.32 -0.96
CA PHE A 255 21.56 11.79 -1.98
C PHE A 255 21.72 13.33 -1.99
N ALA A 256 20.85 14.07 -1.30
CA ALA A 256 21.06 15.47 -0.96
C ALA A 256 20.39 15.80 0.39
N ALA A 257 20.63 16.98 0.95
CA ALA A 257 20.16 17.35 2.30
C ALA A 257 18.64 17.19 2.52
N GLN A 258 17.86 17.45 1.48
CA GLN A 258 16.39 17.38 1.48
C GLN A 258 15.85 16.22 0.64
N TRP A 259 16.71 15.46 -0.04
CA TRP A 259 16.30 14.48 -1.03
C TRP A 259 16.77 13.06 -0.69
N SER A 260 15.84 12.12 -0.80
CA SER A 260 16.13 10.69 -0.72
C SER A 260 15.38 9.92 -1.80
N ALA A 261 15.91 8.75 -2.15
CA ALA A 261 15.25 7.77 -2.99
C ALA A 261 15.03 6.49 -2.18
N LYS A 262 13.87 5.85 -2.36
CA LYS A 262 13.61 4.48 -1.91
C LYS A 262 13.52 3.56 -3.11
N LEU A 263 14.28 2.48 -3.09
CA LEU A 263 14.21 1.40 -4.07
C LEU A 263 13.60 0.21 -3.35
N ALA A 264 12.51 -0.34 -3.88
CA ALA A 264 11.89 -1.51 -3.29
C ALA A 264 11.64 -2.60 -4.34
N TRP A 265 11.73 -3.84 -3.89
CA TRP A 265 11.38 -5.03 -4.65
C TRP A 265 10.52 -5.94 -3.79
N SER A 266 9.48 -6.54 -4.37
CA SER A 266 8.66 -7.54 -3.68
C SER A 266 8.13 -8.63 -4.60
N ARG A 267 7.81 -9.78 -4.02
CA ARG A 267 7.21 -10.93 -4.72
C ARG A 267 6.24 -11.68 -3.81
N GLY A 268 5.25 -12.35 -4.40
CA GLY A 268 4.45 -13.35 -3.69
C GLY A 268 5.28 -14.60 -3.37
N LEU A 269 5.25 -15.03 -2.12
CA LEU A 269 5.76 -16.35 -1.70
C LEU A 269 4.67 -17.41 -1.92
N THR A 270 3.46 -17.10 -1.46
CA THR A 270 2.24 -17.89 -1.70
C THR A 270 1.14 -16.95 -2.15
N ALA A 271 0.38 -17.35 -3.16
CA ALA A 271 -0.76 -16.59 -3.65
C ALA A 271 -1.92 -17.55 -3.85
N SER A 272 -3.06 -17.26 -3.22
CA SER A 272 -4.30 -18.02 -3.43
C SER A 272 -5.17 -17.36 -4.48
N VAL A 273 -5.39 -16.03 -4.37
CA VAL A 273 -6.17 -15.20 -5.30
C VAL A 273 -5.62 -13.77 -5.32
N GLY A 274 -5.72 -13.07 -6.45
CA GLY A 274 -5.46 -11.64 -6.59
C GLY A 274 -4.26 -11.33 -7.50
N GLY A 275 -3.13 -12.02 -7.32
CA GLY A 275 -2.02 -12.04 -8.28
C GLY A 275 -0.65 -12.34 -7.70
N ASN A 276 0.09 -13.25 -8.34
CA ASN A 276 1.48 -13.57 -8.05
C ASN A 276 2.42 -12.60 -8.79
N PHE A 277 2.41 -11.35 -8.34
CA PHE A 277 3.21 -10.29 -8.94
C PHE A 277 4.61 -10.20 -8.35
N GLN A 278 5.60 -10.04 -9.22
CA GLN A 278 6.85 -9.37 -8.89
C GLN A 278 6.66 -7.87 -9.08
N THR A 279 7.12 -7.07 -8.14
CA THR A 279 7.05 -5.61 -8.20
C THR A 279 8.42 -4.98 -7.95
N PHE A 280 8.76 -3.99 -8.77
CA PHE A 280 9.87 -3.07 -8.51
C PHE A 280 9.32 -1.67 -8.37
N SER A 281 9.81 -0.88 -7.43
CA SER A 281 9.41 0.51 -7.28
C SER A 281 10.57 1.43 -6.92
N ILE A 282 10.48 2.66 -7.41
CA ILE A 282 11.32 3.77 -7.01
C ILE A 282 10.43 4.90 -6.47
N THR A 283 10.79 5.42 -5.31
CA THR A 283 10.12 6.58 -4.70
C THR A 283 11.14 7.67 -4.48
N LEU A 284 10.95 8.81 -5.13
CA LEU A 284 11.68 10.04 -4.85
C LEU A 284 10.95 10.80 -3.74
N GLN A 285 11.70 11.27 -2.74
CA GLN A 285 11.16 12.01 -1.60
C GLN A 285 11.92 13.33 -1.42
N TYR A 286 11.16 14.42 -1.34
CA TYR A 286 11.64 15.74 -0.94
C TYR A 286 11.08 16.09 0.43
N ARG A 287 11.96 16.48 1.35
CA ARG A 287 11.63 16.78 2.75
C ARG A 287 12.01 18.21 3.09
N TRP A 288 11.09 18.92 3.74
CA TRP A 288 11.36 20.22 4.35
C TRP A 288 10.69 20.33 5.73
N PHE A 289 11.12 21.31 6.51
CA PHE A 289 10.48 21.65 7.77
C PHE A 289 9.67 22.93 7.59
N ASP A 290 8.65 23.11 8.43
CA ASP A 290 7.98 24.39 8.58
C ASP A 290 9.01 25.48 8.90
N ARG A 291 8.67 26.70 8.50
CA ARG A 291 9.49 27.88 8.80
C ARG A 291 9.31 28.34 10.23
#